data_AF-A0A0W0VHL6-F1
#
_entry.id   AF-A0A0W0VHL6-F1
#
_cell.length_a   1.000
_cell.length_b   1.000
_cell.length_c   1.000
_cell.angle_alpha   90.00
_cell.angle_beta   90.00
_cell.angle_gamma   90.00
#
_symmetry.space_group_name_H-M   'P 1'
#
loop_
_entity.id
_entity.type
_entity.pdbx_description
1 polymer ?
#
loop_
_entity_poly.entity_id
_entity_poly.type
_entity_poly.pdbx_seq_one_letter_code
_entity_poly.pdbx_strand_id
1 'polypeptide(L)'
;MYSFEQVYQAALNQNSRFIRKLDVDYLSEKLQPIDSIKPHSFFWTAAAEHAFQGNHKAVKLLFKHRARADHIARGYAKAGNHEMVELYRKQGASKDWIACGYAEGGFHDKVKDYRKRFNANGAIIACGYALGGYHEKVEEFRKLYPDSIGFIARTYALKGEHEKVQFYLNLNQGTIAFILRGYVEGGHYSIIADYLHKSPELKETVNRLYQEILVPHLKSYIENGYHSIIASYLRKFPSLKETIDKLYQEIDDKKSSSGIKNLFLMESLSKKGYDRDQILVRMDKHRFSELYLLIALKQLAGNGLNQDILLNILTFLLPLDARQAHDMHILLNRELLLNGLSRSQSLNAYATFFKELKNTQNPEKIQKLLQQESKDEEGLISKYRNRML
;
A
#
# COMPACT_ATOMS: atom_id res chain seq x y z
N MET A 1 9.92 0.38 4.22
CA MET A 1 9.73 -0.53 3.06
C MET A 1 8.63 0.02 2.15
N TYR A 2 8.81 -0.08 0.82
CA TYR A 2 7.82 0.43 -0.17
C TYR A 2 6.75 -0.63 -0.46
N SER A 3 5.50 -0.23 -0.57
CA SER A 3 4.38 -1.17 -0.84
C SER A 3 4.36 -1.62 -2.30
N PHE A 4 3.75 -2.78 -2.56
CA PHE A 4 3.48 -3.24 -3.94
C PHE A 4 2.82 -2.14 -4.79
N GLU A 5 1.80 -1.47 -4.24
CA GLU A 5 1.05 -0.44 -4.97
C GLU A 5 1.94 0.77 -5.34
N GLN A 6 2.84 1.18 -4.46
CA GLN A 6 3.77 2.28 -4.76
C GLN A 6 4.72 1.92 -5.91
N VAL A 7 5.26 0.70 -5.91
CA VAL A 7 6.16 0.23 -6.97
C VAL A 7 5.40 0.08 -8.30
N TYR A 8 4.22 -0.53 -8.24
CA TYR A 8 3.34 -0.74 -9.38
C TYR A 8 2.94 0.59 -10.03
N GLN A 9 2.39 1.54 -9.27
CA GLN A 9 1.99 2.85 -9.80
C GLN A 9 3.17 3.66 -10.31
N ALA A 10 4.34 3.60 -9.66
CA ALA A 10 5.52 4.30 -10.13
C ALA A 10 6.03 3.74 -11.47
N ALA A 11 5.99 2.41 -11.66
CA ALA A 11 6.37 1.77 -12.90
C ALA A 11 5.36 2.03 -14.01
N LEU A 12 4.06 1.97 -13.70
CA LEU A 12 2.96 2.30 -14.64
C LEU A 12 3.12 3.71 -15.19
N ASN A 13 3.39 4.69 -14.31
CA ASN A 13 3.59 6.09 -14.66
C ASN A 13 5.01 6.40 -15.20
N GLN A 14 5.85 5.38 -15.41
CA GLN A 14 7.24 5.51 -15.86
C GLN A 14 8.06 6.51 -15.03
N ASN A 15 7.79 6.61 -13.72
CA ASN A 15 8.46 7.52 -12.82
C ASN A 15 9.86 6.99 -12.44
N SER A 16 10.79 7.10 -13.38
CA SER A 16 12.16 6.58 -13.24
C SER A 16 12.94 7.21 -12.08
N ARG A 17 12.66 8.48 -11.72
CA ARG A 17 13.27 9.12 -10.55
C ARG A 17 12.83 8.44 -9.26
N PHE A 18 11.54 8.13 -9.12
CA PHE A 18 11.05 7.39 -7.96
C PHE A 18 11.63 5.98 -7.92
N ILE A 19 11.55 5.22 -9.02
CA ILE A 19 12.11 3.85 -9.08
C ILE A 19 13.62 3.84 -8.80
N ARG A 20 14.38 4.80 -9.33
CA ARG A 20 15.81 4.94 -9.03
C ARG A 20 16.06 5.24 -7.56
N LYS A 21 15.21 6.04 -6.91
CA LYS A 21 15.29 6.27 -5.47
C LYS A 21 15.08 4.96 -4.70
N LEU A 22 14.11 4.12 -5.11
CA LEU A 22 13.91 2.78 -4.53
C LEU A 22 15.18 1.91 -4.61
N ASP A 23 15.85 1.96 -5.76
CA ASP A 23 17.07 1.18 -6.06
C ASP A 23 18.31 1.71 -5.30
N VAL A 24 18.40 3.03 -5.06
CA VAL A 24 19.46 3.61 -4.22
C VAL A 24 19.24 3.25 -2.76
N ASP A 25 18.01 3.41 -2.25
CA ASP A 25 17.65 3.04 -0.87
C ASP A 25 17.87 1.53 -0.62
N TYR A 26 17.71 0.69 -1.65
CA TYR A 26 18.04 -0.73 -1.62
C TYR A 26 19.52 -0.98 -1.31
N LEU A 27 20.42 -0.27 -2.00
CA LEU A 27 21.85 -0.46 -1.87
C LEU A 27 22.39 0.02 -0.53
N SER A 28 21.74 1.01 0.09
CA SER A 28 22.19 1.56 1.35
C SER A 28 21.78 0.74 2.58
N GLU A 29 20.62 0.07 2.60
CA GLU A 29 20.05 -0.43 3.88
C GLU A 29 19.23 -1.75 3.87
N LYS A 30 19.67 -2.84 3.23
CA LYS A 30 19.08 -4.20 3.45
C LYS A 30 17.56 -4.35 3.18
N LEU A 31 16.90 -3.43 2.48
CA LEU A 31 15.48 -3.56 2.14
C LEU A 31 15.29 -4.40 0.87
N GLN A 32 14.10 -4.93 0.59
CA GLN A 32 13.75 -5.54 -0.71
C GLN A 32 12.60 -4.76 -1.36
N PRO A 33 12.84 -3.59 -2.00
CA PRO A 33 11.77 -2.67 -2.34
C PRO A 33 11.19 -2.85 -3.74
N ILE A 34 11.94 -3.34 -4.74
CA ILE A 34 11.42 -3.41 -6.12
C ILE A 34 10.61 -4.68 -6.40
N ASP A 35 10.92 -5.77 -5.69
CA ASP A 35 10.17 -7.03 -5.74
C ASP A 35 9.14 -7.12 -4.61
N SER A 36 8.56 -5.99 -4.22
CA SER A 36 7.45 -5.97 -3.25
C SER A 36 6.33 -6.90 -3.74
N ILE A 37 6.00 -7.88 -2.89
CA ILE A 37 5.01 -8.91 -3.19
C ILE A 37 3.60 -8.33 -2.99
N LYS A 38 2.71 -8.60 -3.94
CA LYS A 38 1.28 -8.28 -3.86
C LYS A 38 0.69 -8.99 -2.64
N PRO A 39 -0.01 -8.28 -1.75
CA PRO A 39 -0.65 -8.91 -0.59
C PRO A 39 -1.52 -10.11 -1.01
N HIS A 40 -1.48 -11.17 -0.20
CA HIS A 40 -2.27 -12.39 -0.40
C HIS A 40 -2.01 -13.10 -1.73
N SER A 41 -0.82 -12.92 -2.31
CA SER A 41 -0.40 -13.60 -3.52
C SER A 41 0.80 -14.53 -3.26
N PHE A 42 0.90 -15.60 -4.05
CA PHE A 42 2.04 -16.49 -4.00
C PHE A 42 3.22 -15.89 -4.77
N PHE A 43 4.05 -15.07 -4.11
CA PHE A 43 5.26 -14.45 -4.69
C PHE A 43 5.01 -13.66 -5.99
N TRP A 44 3.89 -12.94 -6.08
CA TRP A 44 3.55 -12.13 -7.25
C TRP A 44 4.01 -10.68 -7.04
N THR A 45 4.94 -10.17 -7.84
CA THR A 45 5.51 -8.82 -7.68
C THR A 45 4.91 -7.83 -8.66
N ALA A 46 5.18 -6.52 -8.48
CA ALA A 46 4.74 -5.49 -9.42
C ALA A 46 5.27 -5.75 -10.84
N ALA A 47 6.49 -6.27 -10.97
CA ALA A 47 7.09 -6.62 -12.25
C ALA A 47 6.37 -7.82 -12.91
N ALA A 48 5.98 -8.83 -12.14
CA ALA A 48 5.16 -9.95 -12.63
C ALA A 48 3.78 -9.48 -13.12
N GLU A 49 3.13 -8.60 -12.37
CA GLU A 49 1.83 -8.03 -12.73
C GLU A 49 1.91 -7.25 -14.05
N HIS A 50 2.88 -6.35 -14.21
CA HIS A 50 3.08 -5.65 -15.47
C HIS A 50 3.42 -6.59 -16.63
N ALA A 51 4.22 -7.63 -16.40
CA ALA A 51 4.53 -8.63 -17.41
C ALA A 51 3.27 -9.40 -17.86
N PHE A 52 2.44 -9.81 -16.91
CA PHE A 52 1.16 -10.47 -17.19
C PHE A 52 0.21 -9.57 -18.00
N GLN A 53 0.20 -8.27 -17.72
CA GLN A 53 -0.62 -7.29 -18.45
C GLN A 53 -0.02 -6.85 -19.80
N GLY A 54 1.17 -7.33 -20.19
CA GLY A 54 1.83 -6.90 -21.44
C GLY A 54 2.45 -5.50 -21.37
N ASN A 55 2.63 -4.93 -20.18
CA ASN A 55 3.19 -3.59 -19.97
C ASN A 55 4.73 -3.58 -20.10
N HIS A 56 5.25 -3.87 -21.30
CA HIS A 56 6.67 -4.07 -21.56
C HIS A 56 7.58 -2.90 -21.15
N LYS A 57 7.10 -1.65 -21.29
CA LYS A 57 7.85 -0.45 -20.86
C LYS A 57 8.07 -0.42 -19.35
N ALA A 58 7.03 -0.73 -18.57
CA ALA A 58 7.11 -0.79 -17.10
C ALA A 58 8.01 -1.95 -16.65
N VAL A 59 7.90 -3.12 -17.29
CA VAL A 59 8.76 -4.27 -17.02
C VAL A 59 10.23 -3.94 -17.30
N LYS A 60 10.55 -3.32 -18.45
CA LYS A 60 11.92 -2.92 -18.79
C LYS A 60 12.49 -1.92 -17.78
N LEU A 61 11.67 -0.97 -17.32
CA LEU A 61 12.06 -0.02 -16.28
C LEU A 61 12.37 -0.73 -14.96
N LEU A 62 11.47 -1.59 -14.48
CA LEU A 62 11.66 -2.35 -13.24
C LEU A 62 12.88 -3.29 -13.33
N PHE A 63 13.07 -3.96 -14.46
CA PHE A 63 14.21 -4.83 -14.67
C PHE A 63 15.55 -4.07 -14.67
N LYS A 64 15.59 -2.88 -15.28
CA LYS A 64 16.77 -1.99 -15.23
C LYS A 64 17.16 -1.62 -13.78
N HIS A 65 16.18 -1.60 -12.89
CA HIS A 65 16.34 -1.36 -11.46
C HIS A 65 16.32 -2.65 -10.64
N ARG A 66 16.78 -3.76 -11.24
CA ARG A 66 17.08 -5.04 -10.58
C ARG A 66 15.87 -5.85 -10.09
N ALA A 67 14.67 -5.61 -10.64
CA ALA A 67 13.56 -6.55 -10.43
C ALA A 67 13.95 -7.96 -10.92
N ARG A 68 13.62 -8.99 -10.15
CA ARG A 68 14.06 -10.36 -10.45
C ARG A 68 13.42 -10.90 -11.74
N ALA A 69 14.28 -11.46 -12.59
CA ALA A 69 13.87 -12.11 -13.85
C ALA A 69 12.85 -13.24 -13.62
N ASP A 70 12.92 -13.97 -12.50
CA ASP A 70 12.00 -15.04 -12.13
C ASP A 70 10.53 -14.59 -12.16
N HIS A 71 10.23 -13.48 -11.48
CA HIS A 71 8.87 -12.97 -11.33
C HIS A 71 8.34 -12.41 -12.66
N ILE A 72 9.20 -11.71 -13.40
CA ILE A 72 8.87 -11.19 -14.73
C ILE A 72 8.54 -12.33 -15.70
N ALA A 73 9.41 -13.35 -15.78
CA ALA A 73 9.22 -14.46 -16.70
C ALA A 73 7.99 -15.30 -16.35
N ARG A 74 7.70 -15.50 -15.06
CA ARG A 74 6.44 -16.12 -14.60
C ARG A 74 5.22 -15.32 -15.06
N GLY A 75 5.24 -13.99 -14.93
CA GLY A 75 4.16 -13.10 -15.38
C GLY A 75 3.85 -13.25 -16.87
N TYR A 76 4.89 -13.18 -17.73
CA TYR A 76 4.72 -13.42 -19.17
C TYR A 76 4.29 -14.85 -19.50
N ALA A 77 4.79 -15.86 -18.76
CA ALA A 77 4.40 -17.25 -18.96
C ALA A 77 2.91 -17.46 -18.66
N LYS A 78 2.40 -16.86 -17.58
CA LYS A 78 0.97 -16.86 -17.25
C LYS A 78 0.13 -16.15 -18.31
N ALA A 79 0.67 -15.13 -18.97
CA ALA A 79 0.01 -14.42 -20.07
C ALA A 79 0.16 -15.09 -21.45
N GLY A 80 0.95 -16.19 -21.56
CA GLY A 80 1.20 -16.85 -22.83
C GLY A 80 2.19 -16.12 -23.77
N ASN A 81 2.92 -15.12 -23.28
CA ASN A 81 3.90 -14.40 -24.10
C ASN A 81 5.24 -15.17 -24.17
N HIS A 82 5.29 -16.19 -25.01
CA HIS A 82 6.42 -17.12 -25.11
C HIS A 82 7.75 -16.46 -25.49
N GLU A 83 7.70 -15.44 -26.35
CA GLU A 83 8.89 -14.71 -26.79
C GLU A 83 9.55 -14.00 -25.61
N MET A 84 8.77 -13.26 -24.82
CA MET A 84 9.26 -12.56 -23.65
C MET A 84 9.71 -13.54 -22.55
N VAL A 85 9.04 -14.68 -22.41
CA VAL A 85 9.49 -15.74 -21.50
C VAL A 85 10.91 -16.21 -21.84
N GLU A 86 11.18 -16.52 -23.11
CA GLU A 86 12.52 -16.98 -23.53
C GLU A 86 13.58 -15.88 -23.41
N LEU A 87 13.21 -14.62 -23.67
CA LEU A 87 14.08 -13.47 -23.42
C LEU A 87 14.55 -13.43 -21.96
N TYR A 88 13.62 -13.50 -21.00
CA TYR A 88 13.97 -13.44 -19.58
C TYR A 88 14.58 -14.74 -19.04
N ARG A 89 14.26 -15.91 -19.62
CA ARG A 89 14.98 -17.15 -19.32
C ARG A 89 16.46 -17.06 -19.68
N LYS A 90 16.80 -16.48 -20.84
CA LYS A 90 18.19 -16.22 -21.24
C LYS A 90 18.89 -15.21 -20.32
N GLN A 91 18.12 -14.36 -19.63
CA GLN A 91 18.60 -13.43 -18.60
C GLN A 91 18.62 -14.04 -17.20
N GLY A 92 18.50 -15.36 -17.08
CA GLY A 92 18.68 -16.09 -15.82
C GLY A 92 17.40 -16.39 -15.04
N ALA A 93 16.21 -16.13 -15.60
CA ALA A 93 14.97 -16.55 -14.95
C ALA A 93 14.90 -18.08 -14.78
N SER A 94 14.49 -18.53 -13.59
CA SER A 94 14.36 -19.94 -13.26
C SER A 94 13.31 -20.63 -14.12
N LYS A 95 13.70 -21.76 -14.70
CA LYS A 95 12.82 -22.70 -15.39
C LYS A 95 11.62 -23.16 -14.56
N ASP A 96 11.77 -23.24 -13.24
CA ASP A 96 10.71 -23.72 -12.34
C ASP A 96 9.61 -22.66 -12.19
N TRP A 97 10.00 -21.40 -12.02
CA TRP A 97 9.06 -20.27 -11.96
C TRP A 97 8.37 -20.01 -13.30
N ILE A 98 9.07 -20.21 -14.41
CA ILE A 98 8.46 -20.14 -15.74
C ILE A 98 7.42 -21.26 -15.94
N ALA A 99 7.78 -22.51 -15.64
CA ALA A 99 6.86 -23.63 -15.77
C ALA A 99 5.64 -23.48 -14.84
N CYS A 100 5.85 -22.93 -13.64
CA CYS A 100 4.78 -22.52 -12.72
C CYS A 100 3.84 -21.50 -13.37
N GLY A 101 4.38 -20.44 -14.00
CA GLY A 101 3.58 -19.44 -14.70
C GLY A 101 2.77 -20.03 -15.86
N TYR A 102 3.36 -20.90 -16.67
CA TYR A 102 2.61 -21.60 -17.72
C TYR A 102 1.51 -22.50 -17.17
N ALA A 103 1.77 -23.21 -16.06
CA ALA A 103 0.77 -24.03 -15.39
C ALA A 103 -0.38 -23.19 -14.83
N GLU A 104 -0.05 -22.04 -14.22
CA GLU A 104 -1.02 -21.07 -13.72
C GLU A 104 -1.86 -20.45 -14.84
N GLY A 105 -1.30 -20.28 -16.04
CA GLY A 105 -2.01 -19.81 -17.23
C GLY A 105 -2.73 -20.89 -18.04
N GLY A 106 -2.59 -22.17 -17.70
CA GLY A 106 -3.24 -23.28 -18.45
C GLY A 106 -2.50 -23.73 -19.72
N PHE A 107 -1.25 -23.31 -19.93
CA PHE A 107 -0.47 -23.67 -21.13
C PHE A 107 0.20 -25.04 -20.98
N HIS A 108 -0.60 -26.11 -20.96
CA HIS A 108 -0.15 -27.48 -20.67
C HIS A 108 1.00 -27.97 -21.56
N ASP A 109 0.98 -27.64 -22.85
CA ASP A 109 2.05 -28.06 -23.78
C ASP A 109 3.38 -27.40 -23.46
N LYS A 110 3.36 -26.13 -23.03
CA LYS A 110 4.58 -25.43 -22.57
C LYS A 110 5.08 -25.98 -21.25
N VAL A 111 4.20 -26.37 -20.35
CA VAL A 111 4.58 -27.08 -19.11
C VAL A 111 5.30 -28.39 -19.44
N LYS A 112 4.75 -29.19 -20.36
CA LYS A 112 5.39 -30.43 -20.84
C LYS A 112 6.76 -30.16 -21.48
N ASP A 113 6.85 -29.15 -22.33
CA ASP A 113 8.10 -28.75 -22.98
C ASP A 113 9.18 -28.37 -21.96
N TYR A 114 8.83 -27.52 -20.98
CA TYR A 114 9.75 -27.09 -19.93
C TYR A 114 10.16 -28.22 -19.01
N ARG A 115 9.24 -29.15 -18.69
CA ARG A 115 9.57 -30.34 -17.92
C ARG A 115 10.57 -31.21 -18.68
N LYS A 116 10.33 -31.47 -19.96
CA LYS A 116 11.18 -32.33 -20.80
C LYS A 116 12.56 -31.72 -21.08
N ARG A 117 12.61 -30.46 -21.49
CA ARG A 117 13.86 -29.81 -21.94
C ARG A 117 14.72 -29.28 -20.81
N PHE A 118 14.09 -28.80 -19.74
CA PHE A 118 14.82 -28.11 -18.67
C PHE A 118 14.74 -28.83 -17.33
N ASN A 119 14.00 -29.94 -17.22
CA ASN A 119 13.79 -30.66 -15.95
C ASN A 119 13.16 -29.75 -14.89
N ALA A 120 12.16 -28.94 -15.25
CA ALA A 120 11.46 -28.05 -14.32
C ALA A 120 10.78 -28.82 -13.16
N ASN A 121 10.81 -28.31 -11.94
CA ASN A 121 10.33 -29.01 -10.75
C ASN A 121 8.82 -29.29 -10.77
N GLY A 122 8.43 -30.56 -10.66
CA GLY A 122 7.03 -31.00 -10.70
C GLY A 122 6.15 -30.49 -9.56
N ALA A 123 6.70 -30.33 -8.35
CA ALA A 123 5.94 -29.79 -7.21
C ALA A 123 5.58 -28.32 -7.42
N ILE A 124 6.51 -27.52 -7.96
CA ILE A 124 6.25 -26.10 -8.29
C ILE A 124 5.23 -25.99 -9.43
N ILE A 125 5.30 -26.88 -10.43
CA ILE A 125 4.28 -26.95 -11.49
C ILE A 125 2.89 -27.27 -10.92
N ALA A 126 2.79 -28.22 -9.98
CA ALA A 126 1.53 -28.55 -9.32
C ALA A 126 0.95 -27.34 -8.57
N CYS A 127 1.79 -26.56 -7.89
CA CYS A 127 1.38 -25.27 -7.30
C CYS A 127 0.86 -24.30 -8.37
N GLY A 128 1.52 -24.18 -9.52
CA GLY A 128 1.05 -23.37 -10.63
C GLY A 128 -0.36 -23.76 -11.09
N TYR A 129 -0.62 -25.06 -11.29
CA TYR A 129 -1.96 -25.54 -11.64
C TYR A 129 -2.99 -25.29 -10.54
N ALA A 130 -2.64 -25.46 -9.26
CA ALA A 130 -3.53 -25.13 -8.14
C ALA A 130 -3.86 -23.64 -8.10
N LEU A 131 -2.87 -22.77 -8.39
CA LEU A 131 -3.08 -21.34 -8.53
C LEU A 131 -4.06 -21.02 -9.65
N GLY A 132 -3.89 -21.65 -10.82
CA GLY A 132 -4.77 -21.51 -11.97
C GLY A 132 -6.14 -22.19 -11.87
N GLY A 133 -6.39 -23.02 -10.84
CA GLY A 133 -7.65 -23.76 -10.68
C GLY A 133 -7.77 -25.03 -11.53
N TYR A 134 -6.66 -25.55 -12.06
CA TYR A 134 -6.63 -26.74 -12.93
C TYR A 134 -6.52 -28.04 -12.11
N HIS A 135 -7.55 -28.38 -11.33
CA HIS A 135 -7.49 -29.45 -10.32
C HIS A 135 -7.12 -30.83 -10.86
N GLU A 136 -7.60 -31.20 -12.05
CA GLU A 136 -7.25 -32.49 -12.68
C GLU A 136 -5.74 -32.61 -12.92
N LYS A 137 -5.12 -31.50 -13.36
CA LYS A 137 -3.66 -31.42 -13.56
C LYS A 137 -2.89 -31.39 -12.26
N VAL A 138 -3.44 -30.80 -11.20
CA VAL A 138 -2.86 -30.90 -9.87
C VAL A 138 -2.79 -32.36 -9.42
N GLU A 139 -3.86 -33.13 -9.62
CA GLU A 139 -3.89 -34.55 -9.24
C GLU A 139 -2.96 -35.41 -10.10
N GLU A 140 -2.85 -35.13 -11.40
CA GLU A 140 -1.87 -35.76 -12.29
C GLU A 140 -0.45 -35.57 -11.74
N PHE A 141 -0.06 -34.33 -11.42
CA PHE A 141 1.28 -34.03 -10.91
C PHE A 141 1.50 -34.55 -9.49
N ARG A 142 0.50 -34.48 -8.61
CA ARG A 142 0.61 -35.02 -7.25
C ARG A 142 0.94 -36.50 -7.24
N LYS A 143 0.29 -37.30 -8.12
CA LYS A 143 0.56 -38.74 -8.23
C LYS A 143 2.00 -39.02 -8.66
N LEU A 144 2.55 -38.17 -9.52
CA LEU A 144 3.94 -38.27 -9.98
C LEU A 144 4.95 -37.75 -8.95
N TYR A 145 4.53 -36.84 -8.07
CA TYR A 145 5.38 -36.16 -7.09
C TYR A 145 4.72 -36.16 -5.70
N PRO A 146 4.68 -37.29 -4.97
CA PRO A 146 3.96 -37.40 -3.69
C PRO A 146 4.40 -36.38 -2.63
N ASP A 147 5.69 -36.02 -2.61
CA ASP A 147 6.26 -35.04 -1.67
C ASP A 147 5.73 -33.62 -1.87
N SER A 148 5.02 -33.35 -2.97
CA SER A 148 4.41 -32.05 -3.27
C SER A 148 3.14 -31.76 -2.47
N ILE A 149 2.58 -32.76 -1.77
CA ILE A 149 1.25 -32.66 -1.14
C ILE A 149 1.14 -31.46 -0.18
N GLY A 150 2.17 -31.18 0.63
CA GLY A 150 2.19 -30.03 1.53
C GLY A 150 2.18 -28.70 0.78
N PHE A 151 2.94 -28.58 -0.31
CA PHE A 151 2.98 -27.38 -1.14
C PHE A 151 1.65 -27.14 -1.88
N ILE A 152 1.02 -28.20 -2.38
CA ILE A 152 -0.30 -28.14 -3.01
C ILE A 152 -1.36 -27.69 -1.99
N ALA A 153 -1.40 -28.33 -0.81
CA ALA A 153 -2.34 -27.98 0.26
C ALA A 153 -2.19 -26.53 0.72
N ARG A 154 -0.95 -26.06 0.91
CA ARG A 154 -0.66 -24.64 1.20
C ARG A 154 -1.20 -23.72 0.12
N THR A 155 -1.05 -24.10 -1.15
CA THR A 155 -1.48 -23.27 -2.30
C THR A 155 -3.00 -23.12 -2.35
N TYR A 156 -3.75 -24.21 -2.13
CA TYR A 156 -5.20 -24.14 -2.01
C TYR A 156 -5.66 -23.34 -0.79
N ALA A 157 -4.98 -23.50 0.35
CA ALA A 157 -5.25 -22.70 1.54
C ALA A 157 -5.00 -21.21 1.30
N LEU A 158 -3.93 -20.85 0.58
CA LEU A 158 -3.67 -19.46 0.17
C LEU A 158 -4.80 -18.88 -0.68
N LYS A 159 -5.44 -19.68 -1.53
CA LYS A 159 -6.61 -19.27 -2.33
C LYS A 159 -7.93 -19.30 -1.57
N GLY A 160 -7.96 -19.88 -0.37
CA GLY A 160 -9.19 -20.06 0.40
C GLY A 160 -10.07 -21.21 -0.10
N GLU A 161 -9.52 -22.15 -0.87
CA GLU A 161 -10.26 -23.30 -1.40
C GLU A 161 -10.40 -24.40 -0.33
N HIS A 162 -11.25 -24.15 0.66
CA HIS A 162 -11.36 -24.96 1.87
C HIS A 162 -11.68 -26.44 1.61
N GLU A 163 -12.57 -26.73 0.66
CA GLU A 163 -12.93 -28.12 0.31
C GLU A 163 -11.72 -28.91 -0.20
N LYS A 164 -10.89 -28.30 -1.05
CA LYS A 164 -9.65 -28.91 -1.54
C LYS A 164 -8.65 -29.10 -0.40
N VAL A 165 -8.54 -28.12 0.49
CA VAL A 165 -7.70 -28.23 1.68
C VAL A 165 -8.11 -29.42 2.56
N GLN A 166 -9.41 -29.64 2.80
CA GLN A 166 -9.89 -30.78 3.58
C GLN A 166 -9.53 -32.12 2.93
N PHE A 167 -9.66 -32.20 1.60
CA PHE A 167 -9.21 -33.38 0.85
C PHE A 167 -7.73 -33.70 1.12
N TYR A 168 -6.83 -32.71 1.02
CA TYR A 168 -5.40 -32.94 1.27
C TYR A 168 -5.07 -33.19 2.74
N LEU A 169 -5.79 -32.57 3.66
CA LEU A 169 -5.64 -32.82 5.10
C LEU A 169 -6.00 -34.28 5.44
N ASN A 170 -7.07 -34.81 4.84
CA ASN A 170 -7.49 -36.20 5.03
C ASN A 170 -6.50 -37.19 4.40
N LEU A 171 -5.85 -36.82 3.29
CA LEU A 171 -4.80 -37.65 2.68
C LEU A 171 -3.52 -37.69 3.52
N ASN A 172 -3.15 -36.59 4.18
CA ASN A 172 -1.95 -36.53 5.00
C ASN A 172 -2.09 -35.44 6.09
N GLN A 173 -2.26 -35.87 7.35
CA GLN A 173 -2.37 -34.97 8.50
C GLN A 173 -1.13 -34.09 8.71
N GLY A 174 0.06 -34.53 8.26
CA GLY A 174 1.31 -33.76 8.30
C GLY A 174 1.27 -32.47 7.46
N THR A 175 0.23 -32.27 6.66
CA THR A 175 0.04 -31.05 5.86
C THR A 175 -0.55 -29.87 6.65
N ILE A 176 -1.00 -30.07 7.90
CA ILE A 176 -1.69 -29.01 8.68
C ILE A 176 -0.84 -27.74 8.82
N ALA A 177 0.46 -27.84 9.05
CA ALA A 177 1.34 -26.68 9.17
C ALA A 177 1.43 -25.89 7.84
N PHE A 178 1.47 -26.60 6.71
CA PHE A 178 1.46 -25.99 5.37
C PHE A 178 0.13 -25.31 5.07
N ILE A 179 -0.97 -25.93 5.45
CA ILE A 179 -2.34 -25.39 5.30
C ILE A 179 -2.51 -24.11 6.11
N LEU A 180 -2.17 -24.13 7.40
CA LEU A 180 -2.24 -22.95 8.26
C LEU A 180 -1.40 -21.81 7.70
N ARG A 181 -0.17 -22.11 7.25
CA ARG A 181 0.69 -21.12 6.58
C ARG A 181 0.00 -20.52 5.35
N GLY A 182 -0.61 -21.34 4.51
CA GLY A 182 -1.35 -20.89 3.34
C GLY A 182 -2.51 -19.96 3.70
N TYR A 183 -3.35 -20.32 4.67
CA TYR A 183 -4.44 -19.45 5.12
C TYR A 183 -3.93 -18.13 5.70
N VAL A 184 -2.81 -18.13 6.44
CA VAL A 184 -2.21 -16.89 6.97
C VAL A 184 -1.73 -16.00 5.82
N GLU A 185 -1.03 -16.56 4.85
CA GLU A 185 -0.55 -15.85 3.66
C GLU A 185 -1.72 -15.29 2.84
N GLY A 186 -2.78 -16.07 2.64
CA GLY A 186 -3.99 -15.69 1.92
C GLY A 186 -4.93 -14.75 2.68
N GLY A 187 -4.71 -14.52 3.97
CA GLY A 187 -5.56 -13.66 4.79
C GLY A 187 -6.91 -14.29 5.19
N HIS A 188 -7.01 -15.62 5.18
CA HIS A 188 -8.22 -16.40 5.45
C HIS A 188 -8.42 -16.67 6.94
N TYR A 189 -8.51 -15.59 7.71
CA TYR A 189 -8.40 -15.67 9.17
C TYR A 189 -9.61 -16.24 9.90
N SER A 190 -10.81 -16.14 9.32
CA SER A 190 -12.00 -16.81 9.86
C SER A 190 -11.81 -18.33 9.88
N ILE A 191 -11.25 -18.89 8.80
CA ILE A 191 -10.95 -20.32 8.72
C ILE A 191 -9.92 -20.72 9.78
N ILE A 192 -8.87 -19.91 9.98
CA ILE A 192 -7.88 -20.17 11.04
C ILE A 192 -8.54 -20.18 12.43
N ALA A 193 -9.47 -19.27 12.69
CA ALA A 193 -10.21 -19.26 13.95
C ALA A 193 -11.02 -20.55 14.16
N ASP A 194 -11.65 -21.07 13.10
CA ASP A 194 -12.35 -22.36 13.15
C ASP A 194 -11.40 -23.53 13.45
N TYR A 195 -10.20 -23.55 12.85
CA TYR A 195 -9.17 -24.54 13.17
C TYR A 195 -8.71 -24.44 14.63
N LEU A 196 -8.49 -23.23 15.15
CA LEU A 196 -8.09 -23.02 16.54
C LEU A 196 -9.20 -23.38 17.54
N HIS A 197 -10.46 -23.20 17.15
CA HIS A 197 -11.59 -23.63 17.97
C HIS A 197 -11.65 -25.16 18.07
N LYS A 198 -11.45 -25.86 16.95
CA LYS A 198 -11.46 -27.33 16.89
C LYS A 198 -10.19 -27.97 17.48
N SER A 199 -9.06 -27.29 17.37
CA SER A 199 -7.73 -27.77 17.78
C SER A 199 -6.91 -26.66 18.44
N PRO A 200 -7.19 -26.34 19.72
CA PRO A 200 -6.49 -25.28 20.46
C PRO A 200 -4.97 -25.44 20.54
N GLU A 201 -4.46 -26.67 20.43
CA GLU A 201 -3.03 -27.00 20.39
C GLU A 201 -2.30 -26.37 19.19
N LEU A 202 -3.02 -26.00 18.13
CA LEU A 202 -2.44 -25.32 16.96
C LEU A 202 -2.09 -23.85 17.24
N LYS A 203 -2.52 -23.29 18.39
CA LYS A 203 -2.34 -21.87 18.74
C LYS A 203 -0.89 -21.41 18.63
N GLU A 204 0.06 -22.18 19.12
CA GLU A 204 1.47 -21.79 19.09
C GLU A 204 2.04 -21.78 17.65
N THR A 205 1.64 -22.76 16.84
CA THR A 205 2.01 -22.79 15.42
C THR A 205 1.45 -21.59 14.67
N VAL A 206 0.18 -21.25 14.89
CA VAL A 206 -0.46 -20.08 14.27
C VAL A 206 0.19 -18.78 14.74
N ASN A 207 0.47 -18.64 16.04
CA ASN A 207 1.18 -17.48 16.57
C ASN A 207 2.53 -17.28 15.90
N ARG A 208 3.36 -18.34 15.81
CA ARG A 208 4.64 -18.30 15.10
C ARG A 208 4.46 -17.89 13.64
N LEU A 209 3.48 -18.44 12.92
CA LEU A 209 3.21 -18.07 11.53
C LEU A 209 2.80 -16.60 11.39
N TYR A 210 1.99 -16.06 12.31
CA TYR A 210 1.68 -14.64 12.34
C TYR A 210 2.92 -13.78 12.59
N GLN A 211 3.81 -14.20 13.50
CA GLN A 211 5.08 -13.51 13.73
C GLN A 211 5.97 -13.51 12.46
N GLU A 212 6.08 -14.65 11.77
CA GLU A 212 6.90 -14.76 10.57
C GLU A 212 6.34 -13.96 9.38
N ILE A 213 5.02 -13.97 9.20
CA ILE A 213 4.38 -13.45 7.99
C ILE A 213 3.85 -12.03 8.20
N LEU A 214 3.12 -11.76 9.28
CA LEU A 214 2.41 -10.49 9.46
C LEU A 214 3.29 -9.39 10.04
N VAL A 215 4.21 -9.71 10.97
CA VAL A 215 5.02 -8.70 11.66
C VAL A 215 5.88 -7.85 10.71
N PRO A 216 6.56 -8.42 9.69
CA PRO A 216 7.28 -7.60 8.71
C PRO A 216 6.36 -6.60 7.99
N HIS A 217 5.13 -7.02 7.65
CA HIS A 217 4.14 -6.15 7.02
C HIS A 217 3.61 -5.09 7.99
N LEU A 218 3.31 -5.46 9.24
CA LEU A 218 2.85 -4.54 10.28
C LEU A 218 3.89 -3.48 10.60
N LYS A 219 5.17 -3.87 10.70
CA LYS A 219 6.28 -2.93 10.87
C LYS A 219 6.32 -1.91 9.73
N SER A 220 6.24 -2.38 8.50
CA SER A 220 6.15 -1.50 7.33
C SER A 220 4.92 -0.59 7.39
N TYR A 221 3.77 -1.07 7.87
CA TYR A 221 2.57 -0.26 8.01
C TYR A 221 2.71 0.82 9.09
N ILE A 222 3.34 0.50 10.21
CA ILE A 222 3.60 1.45 11.30
C ILE A 222 4.56 2.53 10.80
N GLU A 223 5.65 2.14 10.14
CA GLU A 223 6.65 3.07 9.62
C GLU A 223 6.07 4.10 8.65
N ASN A 224 5.06 3.70 7.86
CA ASN A 224 4.37 4.52 6.87
C ASN A 224 3.11 5.24 7.42
N GLY A 225 2.76 5.04 8.69
CA GLY A 225 1.61 5.69 9.33
C GLY A 225 0.24 5.12 8.92
N TYR A 226 0.16 3.86 8.48
CA TYR A 226 -1.10 3.20 8.11
C TYR A 226 -1.88 2.68 9.32
N HIS A 227 -2.17 3.55 10.30
CA HIS A 227 -2.80 3.19 11.58
C HIS A 227 -4.17 2.52 11.44
N SER A 228 -4.97 2.89 10.43
CA SER A 228 -6.27 2.27 10.17
C SER A 228 -6.17 0.79 9.80
N ILE A 229 -5.13 0.43 9.02
CA ILE A 229 -4.84 -0.97 8.67
C ILE A 229 -4.42 -1.73 9.93
N ILE A 230 -3.53 -1.16 10.73
CA ILE A 230 -3.05 -1.77 11.98
C ILE A 230 -4.20 -1.99 12.97
N ALA A 231 -5.11 -1.02 13.13
CA ALA A 231 -6.31 -1.15 13.96
C ALA A 231 -7.24 -2.27 13.46
N SER A 232 -7.34 -2.45 12.13
CA SER A 232 -8.07 -3.58 11.54
C SER A 232 -7.42 -4.93 11.91
N TYR A 233 -6.10 -5.03 11.86
CA TYR A 233 -5.37 -6.23 12.30
C TYR A 233 -5.53 -6.49 13.79
N LEU A 234 -5.44 -5.47 14.66
CA LEU A 234 -5.63 -5.64 16.10
C LEU A 234 -7.02 -6.13 16.47
N ARG A 235 -8.06 -5.66 15.77
CA ARG A 235 -9.43 -6.16 15.95
C ARG A 235 -9.56 -7.64 15.59
N LYS A 236 -8.86 -8.09 14.54
CA LYS A 236 -8.88 -9.49 14.09
C LYS A 236 -7.95 -10.40 14.90
N PHE A 237 -6.83 -9.86 15.39
CA PHE A 237 -5.81 -10.59 16.16
C PHE A 237 -5.44 -9.81 17.41
N PRO A 238 -6.25 -9.88 18.48
CA PRO A 238 -5.91 -9.26 19.75
C PRO A 238 -4.56 -9.76 20.30
N SER A 239 -4.15 -10.99 19.95
CA SER A 239 -2.83 -11.55 20.32
C SER A 239 -1.64 -10.79 19.72
N LEU A 240 -1.83 -10.04 18.64
CA LEU A 240 -0.77 -9.21 18.05
C LEU A 240 -0.56 -7.88 18.77
N LYS A 241 -1.39 -7.54 19.77
CA LYS A 241 -1.32 -6.26 20.46
C LYS A 241 0.06 -6.00 21.06
N GLU A 242 0.58 -6.93 21.86
CA GLU A 242 1.89 -6.76 22.48
C GLU A 242 3.01 -6.62 21.44
N THR A 243 2.94 -7.39 20.35
CA THR A 243 3.91 -7.28 19.24
C THR A 243 3.82 -5.92 18.56
N ILE A 244 2.61 -5.43 18.28
CA ILE A 244 2.39 -4.13 17.66
C ILE A 244 2.86 -3.00 18.58
N ASP A 245 2.56 -3.08 19.88
CA ASP A 245 3.02 -2.10 20.87
C ASP A 245 4.56 -2.07 20.95
N LYS A 246 5.23 -3.24 20.94
CA LYS A 246 6.69 -3.33 20.84
C LYS A 246 7.23 -2.73 19.54
N LEU A 247 6.59 -3.00 18.40
CA LEU A 247 6.99 -2.39 17.12
C LEU A 247 6.85 -0.86 17.15
N TYR A 248 5.79 -0.33 17.76
CA TYR A 248 5.64 1.11 17.95
C TYR A 248 6.75 1.69 18.82
N GLN A 249 7.08 1.04 19.95
CA GLN A 249 8.19 1.45 20.82
C GLN A 249 9.53 1.43 20.08
N GLU A 250 9.86 0.34 19.38
CA GLU A 250 11.08 0.23 18.57
C GLU A 250 11.19 1.32 17.50
N ILE A 251 10.07 1.70 16.88
CA ILE A 251 10.02 2.73 15.85
C ILE A 251 10.11 4.13 16.46
N ASP A 252 9.45 4.37 17.60
CA ASP A 252 9.49 5.64 18.33
C ASP A 252 10.88 5.92 18.92
N ASP A 253 11.53 4.90 19.47
CA ASP A 253 12.90 4.99 20.01
C ASP A 253 13.91 5.32 18.90
N LYS A 254 13.66 4.83 17.67
CA LYS A 254 14.44 5.19 16.48
C LYS A 254 14.07 6.55 15.90
N LYS A 255 12.82 7.00 16.10
CA LYS A 255 12.27 8.25 15.57
C LYS A 255 12.00 9.24 16.69
N SER A 256 13.00 9.62 17.50
CA SER A 256 12.89 10.72 18.45
C SER A 256 12.49 12.05 17.75
N SER A 257 11.19 12.22 17.47
CA SER A 257 10.59 13.31 16.69
C SER A 257 9.05 13.17 16.71
N SER A 258 8.47 13.45 17.89
CA SER A 258 7.16 14.07 18.19
C SER A 258 5.82 13.61 17.56
N GLY A 259 5.77 12.97 16.38
CA GLY A 259 4.52 12.78 15.63
C GLY A 259 3.60 11.65 16.12
N ILE A 260 4.15 10.48 16.43
CA ILE A 260 3.38 9.26 16.77
C ILE A 260 2.83 9.34 18.21
N LYS A 261 3.58 9.93 19.14
CA LYS A 261 3.12 10.21 20.51
C LYS A 261 1.83 11.02 20.55
N ASN A 262 1.62 11.92 19.59
CA ASN A 262 0.42 12.76 19.55
C ASN A 262 -0.84 12.01 19.08
N LEU A 263 -0.71 11.05 18.16
CA LEU A 263 -1.83 10.24 17.67
C LEU A 263 -2.35 9.26 18.74
N PHE A 264 -1.44 8.58 19.45
CA PHE A 264 -1.81 7.72 20.57
C PHE A 264 -2.38 8.50 21.76
N LEU A 265 -1.88 9.71 22.02
CA LEU A 265 -2.43 10.59 23.04
C LEU A 265 -3.87 11.00 22.70
N MET A 266 -4.16 11.33 21.44
CA MET A 266 -5.52 11.68 21.00
C MET A 266 -6.50 10.50 21.13
N GLU A 267 -6.11 9.30 20.69
CA GLU A 267 -6.97 8.12 20.80
C GLU A 267 -7.20 7.72 22.28
N SER A 268 -6.17 7.82 23.12
CA SER A 268 -6.24 7.53 24.56
C SER A 268 -7.14 8.53 25.30
N LEU A 269 -7.04 9.83 24.98
CA LEU A 269 -7.89 10.86 25.59
C LEU A 269 -9.34 10.73 25.11
N SER A 270 -9.58 10.46 23.82
CA SER A 270 -10.94 10.23 23.31
C SER A 270 -11.61 9.02 23.98
N LYS A 271 -10.90 7.90 24.17
CA LYS A 271 -11.41 6.73 24.90
C LYS A 271 -11.72 6.99 26.37
N LYS A 272 -11.12 8.03 26.97
CA LYS A 272 -11.40 8.48 28.34
C LYS A 272 -12.57 9.46 28.42
N GLY A 273 -13.31 9.65 27.33
CA GLY A 273 -14.48 10.53 27.27
C GLY A 273 -14.13 12.02 27.17
N TYR A 274 -12.86 12.37 26.93
CA TYR A 274 -12.50 13.75 26.63
C TYR A 274 -13.04 14.11 25.26
N ASP A 275 -13.83 15.18 25.22
CA ASP A 275 -14.30 15.73 23.96
C ASP A 275 -13.15 16.43 23.20
N ARG A 276 -13.45 16.82 21.96
CA ARG A 276 -12.50 17.46 21.05
C ARG A 276 -11.83 18.68 21.68
N ASP A 277 -12.58 19.53 22.38
CA ASP A 277 -12.07 20.80 22.91
C ASP A 277 -11.20 20.56 24.15
N GLN A 278 -11.53 19.55 24.96
CA GLN A 278 -10.72 19.15 26.11
C GLN A 278 -9.38 18.51 25.70
N ILE A 279 -9.37 17.74 24.59
CA ILE A 279 -8.14 17.21 24.00
C ILE A 279 -7.25 18.36 23.51
N LEU A 280 -7.86 19.38 22.89
CA LEU A 280 -7.17 20.55 22.33
C LEU A 280 -6.50 21.42 23.40
N VAL A 281 -7.12 21.62 24.58
CA VAL A 281 -6.54 22.41 25.68
C VAL A 281 -5.27 21.76 26.27
N ARG A 282 -5.19 20.42 26.21
CA ARG A 282 -4.05 19.66 26.77
C ARG A 282 -2.88 19.48 25.80
N MET A 283 -3.06 19.81 24.52
CA MET A 283 -2.00 19.79 23.52
C MET A 283 -1.39 21.19 23.36
N ASP A 284 -0.07 21.30 23.38
CA ASP A 284 0.61 22.57 23.14
C ASP A 284 0.23 23.12 21.74
N LYS A 285 -0.27 24.38 21.70
CA LYS A 285 -0.75 25.10 20.51
C LYS A 285 0.25 25.07 19.34
N HIS A 286 1.55 25.03 19.63
CA HIS A 286 2.60 24.94 18.62
C HIS A 286 2.67 23.57 17.93
N ARG A 287 2.46 22.48 18.67
CA ARG A 287 2.55 21.11 18.15
C ARG A 287 1.33 20.69 17.34
N PHE A 288 0.17 21.29 17.65
CA PHE A 288 -1.09 21.01 16.97
C PHE A 288 -1.17 21.69 15.59
N SER A 289 -0.66 22.91 15.49
CA SER A 289 -0.64 23.69 14.25
C SER A 289 0.36 23.16 13.21
N GLU A 290 1.50 22.61 13.64
CA GLU A 290 2.46 21.95 12.74
C GLU A 290 1.93 20.65 12.13
N LEU A 291 1.22 19.82 12.91
CA LEU A 291 0.65 18.56 12.44
C LEU A 291 -0.39 18.79 11.35
N TYR A 292 -1.26 19.78 11.54
CA TYR A 292 -2.30 20.14 10.58
C TYR A 292 -1.73 20.83 9.33
N LEU A 293 -0.71 21.69 9.48
CA LEU A 293 0.01 22.28 8.35
C LEU A 293 0.71 21.20 7.51
N LEU A 294 1.32 20.20 8.15
CA LEU A 294 1.91 19.04 7.48
C LEU A 294 0.88 18.18 6.74
N ILE A 295 -0.30 17.96 7.31
CA ILE A 295 -1.42 17.24 6.66
C ILE A 295 -1.91 18.03 5.43
N ALA A 296 -2.10 19.34 5.58
CA ALA A 296 -2.54 20.23 4.50
C ALA A 296 -1.51 20.26 3.35
N LEU A 297 -0.22 20.44 3.66
CA LEU A 297 0.86 20.47 2.68
C LEU A 297 1.04 19.13 1.96
N LYS A 298 0.88 18.00 2.67
CA LYS A 298 1.02 16.65 2.11
C LYS A 298 -0.15 16.29 1.18
N GLN A 299 -1.37 16.76 1.48
CA GLN A 299 -2.52 16.60 0.58
C GLN A 299 -2.46 17.55 -0.63
N LEU A 300 -2.02 18.80 -0.42
CA LEU A 300 -1.76 19.77 -1.49
C LEU A 300 -0.69 19.29 -2.49
N ALA A 301 0.25 18.44 -2.09
CA ALA A 301 1.26 17.84 -2.95
C ALA A 301 0.79 16.59 -3.73
N GLY A 302 -0.32 15.96 -3.30
CA GLY A 302 -0.79 14.67 -3.82
C GLY A 302 -1.77 14.78 -4.99
N ASN A 303 -3.05 15.05 -4.72
CA ASN A 303 -4.15 14.76 -5.67
C ASN A 303 -5.31 15.78 -5.65
N GLY A 304 -5.02 17.06 -5.41
CA GLY A 304 -6.06 18.06 -5.20
C GLY A 304 -6.65 17.96 -3.79
N LEU A 305 -7.03 19.11 -3.25
CA LEU A 305 -7.46 19.23 -1.86
C LEU A 305 -8.94 18.86 -1.77
N ASN A 306 -9.28 17.89 -0.91
CA ASN A 306 -10.68 17.62 -0.61
C ASN A 306 -11.27 18.90 0.05
N GLN A 307 -12.31 19.46 -0.58
CA GLN A 307 -12.95 20.71 -0.19
C GLN A 307 -13.39 20.70 1.28
N ASP A 308 -13.89 19.56 1.77
CA ASP A 308 -14.33 19.41 3.16
C ASP A 308 -13.16 19.49 4.14
N ILE A 309 -11.99 18.98 3.75
CA ILE A 309 -10.78 19.02 4.57
C ILE A 309 -10.24 20.45 4.63
N LEU A 310 -10.23 21.19 3.51
CA LEU A 310 -9.79 22.59 3.50
C LEU A 310 -10.75 23.48 4.29
N LEU A 311 -12.06 23.30 4.12
CA LEU A 311 -13.09 24.02 4.88
C LEU A 311 -12.90 23.82 6.39
N ASN A 312 -12.65 22.58 6.81
CA ASN A 312 -12.36 22.25 8.20
C ASN A 312 -11.04 22.86 8.68
N ILE A 313 -10.03 22.97 7.82
CA ILE A 313 -8.76 23.64 8.15
C ILE A 313 -8.94 25.16 8.28
N LEU A 314 -9.71 25.78 7.39
CA LEU A 314 -9.95 27.22 7.36
C LEU A 314 -10.79 27.70 8.54
N THR A 315 -11.89 27.01 8.85
CA THR A 315 -12.68 27.25 10.07
C THR A 315 -11.90 26.93 11.35
N PHE A 316 -10.86 26.10 11.29
CA PHE A 316 -10.03 25.75 12.45
C PHE A 316 -8.87 26.72 12.69
N LEU A 317 -8.23 27.24 11.63
CA LEU A 317 -7.08 28.15 11.74
C LEU A 317 -7.47 29.62 11.86
N LEU A 318 -8.68 29.97 11.43
CA LEU A 318 -9.19 31.33 11.42
C LEU A 318 -10.57 31.34 12.09
N PRO A 319 -10.96 32.41 12.79
CA PRO A 319 -12.27 32.52 13.45
C PRO A 319 -13.38 32.77 12.41
N LEU A 320 -13.46 31.90 11.40
CA LEU A 320 -14.42 31.96 10.31
C LEU A 320 -15.53 30.95 10.57
N ASP A 321 -16.77 31.35 10.33
CA ASP A 321 -17.86 30.40 10.27
C ASP A 321 -17.78 29.55 8.98
N ALA A 322 -18.59 28.49 8.92
CA ALA A 322 -18.56 27.54 7.79
C ALA A 322 -18.86 28.21 6.43
N ARG A 323 -19.68 29.27 6.41
CA ARG A 323 -20.02 30.02 5.21
C ARG A 323 -18.85 30.91 4.79
N GLN A 324 -18.23 31.61 5.73
CA GLN A 324 -17.05 32.44 5.50
C GLN A 324 -15.85 31.61 5.02
N ALA A 325 -15.63 30.42 5.58
CA ALA A 325 -14.60 29.50 5.12
C ALA A 325 -14.88 28.96 3.70
N HIS A 326 -16.15 28.77 3.34
CA HIS A 326 -16.56 28.36 2.01
C HIS A 326 -16.34 29.46 0.98
N ASP A 327 -16.75 30.68 1.29
CA ASP A 327 -16.59 31.84 0.41
C ASP A 327 -15.10 32.14 0.18
N MET A 328 -14.28 32.01 1.22
CA MET A 328 -12.82 32.18 1.11
C MET A 328 -12.17 31.06 0.28
N HIS A 329 -12.66 29.82 0.38
CA HIS A 329 -12.22 28.72 -0.49
C HIS A 329 -12.54 28.98 -1.97
N ILE A 330 -13.74 29.50 -2.26
CA ILE A 330 -14.15 29.87 -3.62
C ILE A 330 -13.28 31.00 -4.16
N LEU A 331 -13.05 32.06 -3.38
CA LEU A 331 -12.18 33.19 -3.75
C LEU A 331 -10.77 32.72 -4.07
N LEU A 332 -10.18 31.90 -3.20
CA LEU A 332 -8.84 31.36 -3.37
C LEU A 332 -8.73 30.46 -4.61
N ASN A 333 -9.72 29.62 -4.89
CA ASN A 333 -9.72 28.82 -6.12
C ASN A 333 -9.93 29.67 -7.39
N ARG A 334 -10.75 30.72 -7.32
CA ARG A 334 -11.05 31.62 -8.45
C ARG A 334 -9.84 32.47 -8.84
N GLU A 335 -9.12 33.03 -7.86
CA GLU A 335 -7.86 33.77 -8.08
C GLU A 335 -6.78 32.89 -8.72
N LEU A 336 -6.72 31.61 -8.37
CA LEU A 336 -5.76 30.67 -8.94
C LEU A 336 -6.08 30.30 -10.40
N LEU A 337 -7.37 30.16 -10.71
CA LEU A 337 -7.84 29.87 -12.07
C LEU A 337 -7.70 31.07 -13.01
N LEU A 338 -7.95 32.28 -12.52
CA LEU A 338 -7.90 33.50 -13.35
C LEU A 338 -6.47 33.97 -13.64
N ASN A 339 -5.50 33.68 -12.77
CA ASN A 339 -4.13 34.18 -12.91
C ASN A 339 -3.15 33.20 -13.59
N GLY A 340 -3.60 32.01 -14.02
CA GLY A 340 -2.75 31.03 -14.71
C GLY A 340 -1.52 30.57 -13.90
N LEU A 341 -1.58 30.67 -12.58
CA LEU A 341 -0.42 30.46 -11.71
C LEU A 341 -0.01 28.98 -11.68
N SER A 342 1.30 28.75 -11.76
CA SER A 342 1.86 27.42 -11.50
C SER A 342 1.61 26.99 -10.05
N ARG A 343 1.48 25.68 -9.83
CA ARG A 343 1.20 25.08 -8.50
C ARG A 343 2.13 25.59 -7.39
N SER A 344 3.39 25.86 -7.69
CA SER A 344 4.36 26.42 -6.73
C SER A 344 4.08 27.88 -6.38
N GLN A 345 3.63 28.69 -7.35
CA GLN A 345 3.25 30.09 -7.11
C GLN A 345 1.97 30.17 -6.27
N SER A 346 1.01 29.26 -6.54
CA SER A 346 -0.20 29.12 -5.73
C SER A 346 0.14 28.85 -4.26
N LEU A 347 1.04 27.89 -4.01
CA LEU A 347 1.46 27.53 -2.65
C LEU A 347 2.18 28.67 -1.92
N ASN A 348 2.99 29.46 -2.63
CA ASN A 348 3.63 30.64 -2.04
C ASN A 348 2.64 31.76 -1.74
N ALA A 349 1.64 31.98 -2.61
CA ALA A 349 0.57 32.95 -2.38
C ALA A 349 -0.25 32.57 -1.13
N TYR A 350 -0.63 31.29 -0.99
CA TYR A 350 -1.27 30.77 0.21
C TYR A 350 -0.41 31.00 1.47
N ALA A 351 0.88 30.66 1.41
CA ALA A 351 1.78 30.80 2.55
C ALA A 351 1.91 32.26 3.01
N THR A 352 1.98 33.21 2.07
CA THR A 352 2.04 34.65 2.37
C THR A 352 0.72 35.14 2.98
N PHE A 353 -0.42 34.79 2.37
CA PHE A 353 -1.75 35.15 2.87
C PHE A 353 -1.99 34.64 4.31
N PHE A 354 -1.67 33.37 4.59
CA PHE A 354 -1.81 32.82 5.94
C PHE A 354 -0.82 33.44 6.94
N LYS A 355 0.36 33.88 6.50
CA LYS A 355 1.32 34.58 7.34
C LYS A 355 0.82 35.99 7.73
N GLU A 356 0.18 36.69 6.80
CA GLU A 356 -0.43 38.00 7.04
C GLU A 356 -1.67 37.91 7.94
N LEU A 357 -2.52 36.90 7.72
CA LEU A 357 -3.65 36.60 8.60
C LEU A 357 -3.20 36.24 10.02
N LYS A 358 -2.18 35.39 10.16
CA LYS A 358 -1.64 34.99 11.48
C LYS A 358 -1.09 36.18 12.28
N ASN A 359 -0.56 37.19 11.60
CA ASN A 359 -0.04 38.40 12.24
C ASN A 359 -1.14 39.43 12.56
N THR A 360 -2.38 39.18 12.12
CA THR A 360 -3.51 40.08 12.32
C THR A 360 -4.43 39.52 13.41
N GLN A 361 -4.25 39.98 14.66
CA GLN A 361 -5.05 39.52 15.81
C GLN A 361 -6.44 40.18 15.93
N ASN A 362 -6.84 41.03 14.98
CA ASN A 362 -8.09 41.79 15.04
C ASN A 362 -9.12 41.24 14.01
N PRO A 363 -10.20 40.57 14.46
CA PRO A 363 -11.25 40.03 13.58
C PRO A 363 -11.90 41.07 12.67
N GLU A 364 -12.10 42.32 13.13
CA GLU A 364 -12.68 43.39 12.31
C GLU A 364 -11.74 43.82 11.19
N LYS A 365 -10.42 43.72 11.41
CA LYS A 365 -9.41 44.02 10.38
C LYS A 365 -9.34 42.92 9.33
N ILE A 366 -9.50 41.66 9.72
CA ILE A 366 -9.65 40.52 8.81
C ILE A 366 -10.92 40.69 7.97
N GLN A 367 -12.04 41.05 8.61
CA GLN A 367 -13.31 41.27 7.91
C GLN A 367 -13.25 42.50 6.97
N LYS A 368 -12.56 43.57 7.35
CA LYS A 368 -12.30 44.73 6.47
C LYS A 368 -11.39 44.37 5.30
N LEU A 369 -10.33 43.57 5.48
CA LEU A 369 -9.47 43.11 4.38
C LEU A 369 -10.27 42.29 3.35
N LEU A 370 -11.10 41.36 3.83
CA LEU A 370 -12.00 40.56 2.98
C LEU A 370 -13.06 41.42 2.25
N GLN A 371 -13.59 42.46 2.91
CA GLN A 371 -14.55 43.38 2.28
C GLN A 371 -13.90 44.40 1.33
N GLN A 372 -12.67 44.82 1.60
CA GLN A 372 -11.93 45.80 0.81
C GLN A 372 -11.45 45.19 -0.51
N GLU A 373 -11.04 43.91 -0.51
CA GLU A 373 -10.78 43.16 -1.75
C GLU A 373 -12.05 42.90 -2.56
N SER A 374 -13.22 42.70 -1.92
CA SER A 374 -14.50 42.57 -2.64
C SER A 374 -15.01 43.88 -3.27
N LYS A 375 -14.56 45.04 -2.77
CA LYS A 375 -14.99 46.37 -3.29
C LYS A 375 -14.08 46.91 -4.39
N ASP A 376 -12.83 46.44 -4.48
CA ASP A 376 -11.91 46.77 -5.58
C ASP A 376 -12.18 45.90 -6.85
N GLU A 377 -13.22 45.07 -6.80
CA GLU A 377 -13.65 44.12 -7.84
C GLU A 377 -14.04 44.84 -9.15
N GLU A 378 -14.76 45.96 -9.10
CA GLU A 378 -15.08 46.75 -10.31
C GLU A 378 -13.89 47.54 -10.87
N GLY A 379 -12.96 47.98 -10.01
CA GLY A 379 -11.75 48.71 -10.40
C GLY A 379 -10.74 47.82 -11.14
N LEU A 380 -10.55 46.60 -10.64
CA LEU A 380 -9.69 45.59 -11.25
C LEU A 380 -10.30 45.02 -12.55
N ILE A 381 -11.61 44.72 -12.56
CA ILE A 381 -12.31 44.26 -13.78
C ILE A 381 -12.25 45.33 -14.88
N SER A 382 -12.44 46.62 -14.56
CA SER A 382 -12.31 47.73 -15.51
C SER A 382 -10.89 47.90 -16.06
N LYS A 383 -9.87 47.78 -15.19
CA LYS A 383 -8.45 47.92 -15.54
C LYS A 383 -7.94 46.81 -16.47
N TYR A 384 -8.52 45.62 -16.39
CA TYR A 384 -8.16 44.48 -17.25
C TYR A 384 -9.04 44.33 -18.50
N ARG A 385 -10.30 44.78 -18.46
CA ARG A 385 -11.17 44.84 -19.66
C ARG A 385 -10.64 45.80 -20.73
N ASN A 386 -9.96 46.87 -20.31
CA ASN A 386 -9.28 47.82 -21.21
C ASN A 386 -7.88 47.37 -21.70
N ARG A 387 -7.38 46.22 -21.26
CA ARG A 387 -6.12 45.62 -21.75
C ARG A 387 -6.32 44.45 -22.71
N MET A 388 -7.56 44.01 -22.91
CA MET A 388 -7.94 42.91 -23.80
C MET A 388 -8.81 43.33 -24.99
N LEU A 389 -8.99 44.64 -25.18
CA LEU A 389 -9.34 45.29 -26.45
C LEU A 389 -8.12 46.12 -26.88
#